data_AF-B8A094-F1
#
_entry.id   AF-B8A094-F1
#
_cell.length_a   1.000
_cell.length_b   1.000
_cell.length_c   1.000
_cell.angle_alpha   90.00
_cell.angle_beta   90.00
_cell.angle_gamma   90.00
#
_symmetry.space_group_name_H-M   'P 1'
#
loop_
_entity.id
_entity.type
_entity.pdbx_description
1 polymer ?
#
loop_
_entity_poly.entity_id
_entity_poly.type
_entity_poly.pdbx_seq_one_letter_code
_entity_poly.pdbx_strand_id
1 'polypeptide(L)'
;MCAFSGRLRTLVKQEKKKKKGGGRKEAVSINLAGGFPGGADGFELVARFCYNDGRVLLCTSNLPLLHCAAVSLEMTEEVCACNLLAQAEAFVNGLYYWTWGDVLAAVRSCEPFAAAADASGLLDRLISALFSKITGATPGPGPGTPNRSSSSCSSSPDTAGLRRSSSSANKTPDSMRPCAGREWWFDDMTSLSPPTVEKVMRVLGCYGVENKNLILTRFLLHYLRAATRRPPALEREGAALAGLAETAVHGVALVGGTAFSCRGLFWVLRIVSAVGLSRECRHKLERLMGLMLDQATLDDLLVSGDDGGGVYDVNLVMRLVRVFVASEEEADAPSERMRKVGRLVDKYLGEISPDQGLKVSKFLAVAESLPDSARDCYDGVYRALDIYLESHPALSLEERTTLCRCLNYEKLTLEACKDLAKNRRIPPGVAVQALASQQCKLHISEPGPGGSATAAAGKERRPDPSSCSQSQTPRRRVARRATRSVDLGRRSGGDDDEKELLRLNLQRMQSRVVELERACKEMKGQMSRMAKGKSLSLSFGSGAASCHQTGGRGLPRLC
;
A
#
# COMPACT_ATOMS: atom_id res chain seq x y z
N MET A 1 -25.11 -27.44 -43.83
CA MET A 1 -25.57 -27.57 -42.42
C MET A 1 -25.69 -29.02 -41.93
N CYS A 2 -26.84 -29.70 -42.04
CA CYS A 2 -27.09 -31.01 -41.39
C CYS A 2 -26.18 -32.18 -41.86
N ALA A 3 -25.49 -32.02 -43.00
CA ALA A 3 -24.43 -32.93 -43.42
C ALA A 3 -23.23 -32.92 -42.46
N PHE A 4 -22.92 -31.77 -41.83
CA PHE A 4 -21.74 -31.56 -40.98
C PHE A 4 -22.05 -31.51 -39.48
N SER A 5 -23.29 -31.26 -39.05
CA SER A 5 -23.67 -31.14 -37.63
C SER A 5 -24.59 -32.28 -37.17
N GLY A 6 -24.20 -32.99 -36.11
CA GLY A 6 -25.02 -33.98 -35.42
C GLY A 6 -26.25 -33.35 -34.77
N ARG A 7 -26.05 -32.26 -34.02
CA ARG A 7 -27.11 -31.59 -33.24
C ARG A 7 -28.23 -31.08 -34.15
N LEU A 8 -27.89 -30.40 -35.25
CA LEU A 8 -28.88 -29.92 -36.22
C LEU A 8 -29.60 -31.08 -36.93
N ARG A 9 -28.88 -32.16 -37.28
CA ARG A 9 -29.46 -33.37 -37.88
C ARG A 9 -30.48 -34.03 -36.93
N THR A 10 -30.22 -34.01 -35.62
CA THR A 10 -31.12 -34.52 -34.58
C THR A 10 -32.32 -33.61 -34.35
N LEU A 11 -32.13 -32.29 -34.23
CA LEU A 11 -33.22 -31.32 -34.06
C LEU A 11 -34.17 -31.31 -35.27
N VAL A 12 -33.65 -31.34 -36.51
CA VAL A 12 -34.47 -31.48 -37.73
C VAL A 12 -35.30 -32.78 -37.71
N LYS A 13 -34.74 -33.90 -37.26
CA LYS A 13 -35.47 -35.17 -37.14
C LYS A 13 -36.59 -35.08 -36.09
N GLN A 14 -36.37 -34.38 -34.97
CA GLN A 14 -37.39 -34.19 -33.92
C GLN A 14 -38.55 -33.30 -34.39
N GLU A 15 -38.26 -32.13 -34.96
CA GLU A 15 -39.33 -31.23 -35.46
C GLU A 15 -40.11 -31.83 -36.63
N LYS A 16 -39.45 -32.56 -37.54
CA LYS A 16 -40.14 -33.32 -38.60
C LYS A 16 -40.98 -34.49 -38.05
N LYS A 17 -40.67 -35.03 -36.87
CA LYS A 17 -41.56 -35.99 -36.17
C LYS A 17 -42.78 -35.28 -35.58
N LYS A 18 -42.60 -34.15 -34.89
CA LYS A 18 -43.72 -33.36 -34.33
C LYS A 18 -44.71 -32.89 -35.39
N LYS A 19 -44.24 -32.32 -36.51
CA LYS A 19 -45.12 -31.79 -37.57
C LYS A 19 -45.84 -32.86 -38.43
N LYS A 20 -45.62 -34.16 -38.23
CA LYS A 20 -46.25 -35.23 -39.06
C LYS A 20 -47.78 -35.32 -38.97
N GLY A 21 -48.42 -34.63 -38.01
CA GLY A 21 -49.89 -34.53 -37.93
C GLY A 21 -50.51 -33.30 -38.63
N GLY A 22 -49.72 -32.36 -39.16
CA GLY A 22 -50.20 -31.09 -39.70
C GLY A 22 -50.09 -31.01 -41.23
N GLY A 23 -51.23 -30.88 -41.93
CA GLY A 23 -51.33 -30.95 -43.39
C GLY A 23 -50.83 -29.74 -44.19
N ARG A 24 -49.83 -28.96 -43.71
CA ARG A 24 -49.33 -27.75 -44.40
C ARG A 24 -47.80 -27.72 -44.48
N LYS A 25 -47.27 -27.35 -45.65
CA LYS A 25 -45.82 -27.21 -45.93
C LYS A 25 -45.24 -25.92 -45.32
N GLU A 26 -45.31 -25.79 -44.00
CA GLU A 26 -44.63 -24.72 -43.27
C GLU A 26 -43.11 -24.94 -43.20
N ALA A 27 -42.36 -23.85 -43.01
CA ALA A 27 -40.95 -23.94 -42.67
C ALA A 27 -40.72 -24.73 -41.36
N VAL A 28 -39.57 -25.41 -41.30
CA VAL A 28 -39.05 -26.02 -40.07
C VAL A 28 -38.17 -24.98 -39.38
N SER A 29 -38.75 -24.23 -38.45
CA SER A 29 -37.97 -23.39 -37.54
C SER A 29 -37.30 -24.24 -36.47
N ILE A 30 -36.08 -23.86 -36.05
CA ILE A 30 -35.31 -24.54 -35.02
C ILE A 30 -34.76 -23.46 -34.09
N ASN A 31 -35.03 -23.58 -32.79
CA ASN A 31 -34.45 -22.69 -31.79
C ASN A 31 -33.25 -23.38 -31.11
N LEU A 32 -32.10 -22.73 -31.11
CA LEU A 32 -30.89 -23.21 -30.42
C LEU A 32 -30.94 -22.74 -28.96
N ALA A 33 -31.64 -23.52 -28.14
CA ALA A 33 -31.78 -23.27 -26.70
C ALA A 33 -30.40 -23.17 -26.02
N GLY A 34 -30.27 -22.18 -25.12
CA GLY A 34 -29.01 -21.76 -24.51
C GLY A 34 -28.28 -20.62 -25.25
N GLY A 35 -28.74 -20.25 -26.45
CA GLY A 35 -28.04 -19.32 -27.33
C GLY A 35 -26.93 -20.01 -28.14
N PHE A 36 -26.25 -19.22 -28.98
CA PHE A 36 -25.14 -19.71 -29.80
C PHE A 36 -23.82 -19.04 -29.39
N PRO A 37 -22.67 -19.76 -29.36
CA PRO A 37 -21.37 -19.13 -29.15
C PRO A 37 -21.14 -18.01 -30.18
N GLY A 38 -20.87 -16.78 -29.71
CA GLY A 38 -20.74 -15.60 -30.55
C GLY A 38 -22.00 -15.22 -31.35
N GLY A 39 -23.19 -15.67 -30.93
CA GLY A 39 -24.47 -15.22 -31.48
C GLY A 39 -24.63 -15.46 -32.98
N ALA A 40 -25.05 -14.41 -33.70
CA ALA A 40 -25.26 -14.46 -35.15
C ALA A 40 -23.94 -14.67 -35.91
N ASP A 41 -22.89 -13.94 -35.54
CA ASP A 41 -21.58 -13.95 -36.20
C ASP A 41 -20.93 -15.34 -36.13
N GLY A 42 -20.99 -15.99 -34.95
CA GLY A 42 -20.53 -17.36 -34.78
C GLY A 42 -21.33 -18.37 -35.64
N PHE A 43 -22.64 -18.19 -35.74
CA PHE A 43 -23.47 -19.04 -36.59
C PHE A 43 -23.19 -18.80 -38.09
N GLU A 44 -22.93 -17.56 -38.49
CA GLU A 44 -22.58 -17.22 -39.87
C GLU A 44 -21.25 -17.87 -40.29
N LEU A 45 -20.22 -17.83 -39.42
CA LEU A 45 -18.93 -18.47 -39.69
C LEU A 45 -19.07 -19.99 -39.88
N VAL A 46 -19.89 -20.67 -39.08
CA VAL A 46 -20.18 -22.10 -39.26
C VAL A 46 -21.04 -22.35 -40.50
N ALA A 47 -21.99 -21.46 -40.83
CA ALA A 47 -22.76 -21.54 -42.05
C ALA A 47 -21.85 -21.45 -43.29
N ARG A 48 -20.92 -20.49 -43.33
CA ARG A 48 -19.91 -20.35 -44.40
C ARG A 48 -19.11 -21.65 -44.57
N PHE A 49 -18.57 -22.24 -43.50
CA PHE A 49 -17.92 -23.57 -43.55
C PHE A 49 -18.83 -24.64 -44.17
N CYS A 50 -20.08 -24.71 -43.70
CA CYS A 50 -21.08 -25.70 -44.08
C CYS A 50 -21.67 -25.55 -45.50
N TYR A 51 -21.44 -24.43 -46.17
CA TYR A 51 -21.84 -24.15 -47.55
C TYR A 51 -20.63 -24.03 -48.51
N ASN A 52 -19.41 -24.02 -47.98
CA ASN A 52 -18.13 -24.03 -48.71
C ASN A 52 -17.46 -25.42 -48.61
N ASP A 53 -18.25 -26.48 -48.74
CA ASP A 53 -17.84 -27.90 -48.70
C ASP A 53 -16.83 -28.28 -47.59
N GLY A 54 -17.07 -27.77 -46.38
CA GLY A 54 -16.24 -28.07 -45.21
C GLY A 54 -14.88 -27.35 -45.19
N ARG A 55 -14.76 -26.21 -45.88
CA ARG A 55 -13.52 -25.42 -45.92
C ARG A 55 -13.69 -24.06 -45.26
N VAL A 56 -12.81 -23.74 -44.31
CA VAL A 56 -12.71 -22.42 -43.67
C VAL A 56 -11.24 -22.04 -43.48
N LEU A 57 -10.93 -20.74 -43.58
CA LEU A 57 -9.61 -20.23 -43.20
C LEU A 57 -9.59 -20.01 -41.68
N LEU A 58 -8.86 -20.87 -40.97
CA LEU A 58 -8.63 -20.71 -39.52
C LEU A 58 -7.51 -19.70 -39.26
N CYS A 59 -7.75 -18.81 -38.30
CA CYS A 59 -6.76 -17.86 -37.79
C CYS A 59 -6.94 -17.66 -36.28
N THR A 60 -5.94 -17.06 -35.63
CA THR A 60 -5.84 -16.99 -34.17
C THR A 60 -6.96 -16.18 -33.50
N SER A 61 -7.65 -15.30 -34.25
CA SER A 61 -8.83 -14.55 -33.79
C SER A 61 -10.18 -15.22 -34.07
N ASN A 62 -10.33 -16.03 -35.13
CA ASN A 62 -11.60 -16.70 -35.44
C ASN A 62 -11.71 -18.12 -34.89
N LEU A 63 -10.57 -18.76 -34.61
CA LEU A 63 -10.49 -20.15 -34.15
C LEU A 63 -11.28 -20.40 -32.86
N PRO A 64 -11.21 -19.56 -31.79
CA PRO A 64 -11.87 -19.92 -30.54
C PRO A 64 -13.39 -19.91 -30.66
N LEU A 65 -13.93 -18.99 -31.47
CA LEU A 65 -15.34 -18.94 -31.81
C LEU A 65 -15.76 -20.16 -32.64
N LEU A 66 -15.02 -20.48 -33.70
CA LEU A 66 -15.28 -21.65 -34.55
C LEU A 66 -15.20 -22.98 -33.77
N HIS A 67 -14.23 -23.14 -32.88
CA HIS A 67 -14.09 -24.31 -32.00
C HIS A 67 -15.31 -24.45 -31.07
N CYS A 68 -15.66 -23.38 -30.34
CA CYS A 68 -16.83 -23.40 -29.44
C CYS A 68 -18.14 -23.68 -30.21
N ALA A 69 -18.30 -23.08 -31.39
CA ALA A 69 -19.43 -23.28 -32.26
C ALA A 69 -19.51 -24.74 -32.78
N ALA A 70 -18.37 -25.33 -33.18
CA ALA A 70 -18.28 -26.72 -33.64
C ALA A 70 -18.61 -27.74 -32.55
N VAL A 71 -18.10 -27.53 -31.32
CA VAL A 71 -18.49 -28.32 -30.13
C VAL A 71 -20.00 -28.19 -29.90
N SER A 72 -20.53 -26.96 -29.89
CA SER A 72 -21.95 -26.70 -29.61
C SER A 72 -22.93 -27.31 -30.63
N LEU A 73 -22.45 -27.71 -31.81
CA LEU A 73 -23.23 -28.28 -32.90
C LEU A 73 -22.93 -29.76 -33.19
N GLU A 74 -22.08 -30.41 -32.39
CA GLU A 74 -21.64 -31.80 -32.60
C GLU A 74 -21.07 -31.96 -34.04
N MET A 75 -20.07 -31.13 -34.39
CA MET A 75 -19.40 -31.16 -35.70
C MET A 75 -18.13 -32.03 -35.67
N THR A 76 -18.33 -33.29 -35.30
CA THR A 76 -17.28 -34.32 -35.13
C THR A 76 -17.03 -35.13 -36.41
N GLU A 77 -15.94 -35.89 -36.43
CA GLU A 77 -15.61 -36.84 -37.52
C GLU A 77 -16.70 -37.91 -37.76
N GLU A 78 -17.46 -38.25 -36.71
CA GLU A 78 -18.58 -39.21 -36.77
C GLU A 78 -19.70 -38.76 -37.72
N VAL A 79 -19.79 -37.45 -37.99
CA VAL A 79 -20.86 -36.84 -38.78
C VAL A 79 -20.43 -36.61 -40.24
N CYS A 80 -19.16 -36.29 -40.45
CA CYS A 80 -18.49 -36.05 -41.72
C CYS A 80 -16.96 -36.10 -41.49
N ALA A 81 -16.17 -36.63 -42.42
CA ALA A 81 -14.71 -36.64 -42.29
C ALA A 81 -14.10 -35.23 -42.49
N CYS A 82 -13.01 -34.95 -41.78
CA CYS A 82 -12.33 -33.65 -41.71
C CYS A 82 -13.27 -32.50 -41.36
N ASN A 83 -14.11 -32.68 -40.34
CA ASN A 83 -15.12 -31.73 -39.90
C ASN A 83 -14.52 -30.53 -39.14
N LEU A 84 -15.35 -29.52 -38.87
CA LEU A 84 -14.89 -28.25 -38.30
C LEU A 84 -14.19 -28.42 -36.93
N LEU A 85 -14.65 -29.35 -36.07
CA LEU A 85 -14.01 -29.57 -34.78
C LEU A 85 -12.60 -30.13 -34.95
N ALA A 86 -12.41 -31.16 -35.80
CA ALA A 86 -11.10 -31.76 -36.04
C ALA A 86 -10.13 -30.77 -36.72
N GLN A 87 -10.61 -29.94 -37.66
CA GLN A 87 -9.81 -28.86 -38.24
C GLN A 87 -9.38 -27.84 -37.17
N ALA A 88 -10.30 -27.45 -36.28
CA ALA A 88 -10.01 -26.51 -35.20
C ALA A 88 -9.04 -27.11 -34.17
N GLU A 89 -9.24 -28.36 -33.74
CA GLU A 89 -8.35 -29.05 -32.80
C GLU A 89 -6.94 -29.26 -33.37
N ALA A 90 -6.81 -29.62 -34.65
CA ALA A 90 -5.51 -29.70 -35.31
C ALA A 90 -4.77 -28.34 -35.31
N PHE A 91 -5.49 -27.22 -35.47
CA PHE A 91 -4.93 -25.88 -35.39
C PHE A 91 -4.60 -25.46 -33.95
N VAL A 92 -5.42 -25.86 -32.96
CA VAL A 92 -5.15 -25.67 -31.51
C VAL A 92 -3.92 -26.47 -31.07
N ASN A 93 -3.70 -27.67 -31.61
CA ASN A 93 -2.48 -28.45 -31.33
C ASN A 93 -1.20 -27.73 -31.80
N GLY A 94 -1.32 -26.76 -32.72
CA GLY A 94 -0.23 -25.87 -33.13
C GLY A 94 0.13 -24.75 -32.13
N LEU A 95 -0.57 -24.62 -30.99
CA LEU A 95 -0.42 -23.53 -30.01
C LEU A 95 1.01 -23.22 -29.57
N TYR A 96 1.89 -24.23 -29.55
CA TYR A 96 3.31 -24.05 -29.24
C TYR A 96 3.97 -22.99 -30.14
N TYR A 97 3.69 -23.04 -31.45
CA TYR A 97 4.33 -22.20 -32.48
C TYR A 97 3.75 -20.78 -32.59
N TRP A 98 2.61 -20.50 -31.95
CA TRP A 98 1.97 -19.19 -32.02
C TRP A 98 2.81 -18.11 -31.32
N THR A 99 2.69 -16.84 -31.74
CA THR A 99 3.32 -15.74 -31.00
C THR A 99 2.61 -15.48 -29.66
N TRP A 100 3.22 -14.70 -28.77
CA TRP A 100 2.54 -14.18 -27.57
C TRP A 100 1.28 -13.38 -27.93
N GLY A 101 1.38 -12.52 -28.96
CA GLY A 101 0.26 -11.69 -29.41
C GLY A 101 -0.92 -12.52 -29.95
N ASP A 102 -0.64 -13.62 -30.65
CA ASP A 102 -1.65 -14.56 -31.15
C ASP A 102 -2.44 -15.24 -30.02
N VAL A 103 -1.75 -15.83 -29.04
CA VAL A 103 -2.42 -16.51 -27.93
C VAL A 103 -3.20 -15.50 -27.09
N LEU A 104 -2.67 -14.30 -26.89
CA LEU A 104 -3.35 -13.24 -26.14
C LEU A 104 -4.57 -12.68 -26.91
N ALA A 105 -4.50 -12.57 -28.24
CA ALA A 105 -5.64 -12.22 -29.08
C ALA A 105 -6.72 -13.31 -29.04
N ALA A 106 -6.34 -14.59 -29.04
CA ALA A 106 -7.27 -15.71 -28.90
C ALA A 106 -7.98 -15.70 -27.54
N VAL A 107 -7.25 -15.47 -26.43
CA VAL A 107 -7.84 -15.33 -25.08
C VAL A 107 -8.82 -14.15 -25.01
N ARG A 108 -8.48 -12.98 -25.58
CA ARG A 108 -9.41 -11.84 -25.71
C ARG A 108 -10.64 -12.20 -26.55
N SER A 109 -10.48 -12.95 -27.63
CA SER A 109 -11.61 -13.32 -28.50
C SER A 109 -12.62 -14.26 -27.82
N CYS A 110 -12.23 -14.98 -26.76
CA CYS A 110 -13.13 -15.83 -25.98
C CYS A 110 -14.13 -15.04 -25.12
N GLU A 111 -13.84 -13.78 -24.75
CA GLU A 111 -14.61 -13.06 -23.72
C GLU A 111 -16.13 -12.94 -24.02
N PRO A 112 -16.60 -12.69 -25.26
CA PRO A 112 -18.03 -12.63 -25.57
C PRO A 112 -18.78 -13.98 -25.47
N PHE A 113 -18.06 -15.10 -25.32
CA PHE A 113 -18.64 -16.45 -25.20
C PHE A 113 -17.88 -17.30 -24.16
N ALA A 114 -17.33 -16.67 -23.11
CA ALA A 114 -16.41 -17.28 -22.15
C ALA A 114 -16.93 -18.62 -21.59
N ALA A 115 -18.21 -18.71 -21.21
CA ALA A 115 -18.82 -19.94 -20.70
C ALA A 115 -18.75 -21.13 -21.69
N ALA A 116 -18.78 -20.90 -23.00
CA ALA A 116 -18.60 -21.94 -24.02
C ALA A 116 -17.11 -22.27 -24.26
N ALA A 117 -16.22 -21.28 -24.13
CA ALA A 117 -14.77 -21.48 -24.20
C ALA A 117 -14.23 -22.26 -22.99
N ASP A 118 -14.82 -22.06 -21.81
CA ASP A 118 -14.61 -22.85 -20.60
C ASP A 118 -15.18 -24.26 -20.73
N ALA A 119 -16.45 -24.41 -21.11
CA ALA A 119 -17.10 -25.72 -21.24
C ALA A 119 -16.46 -26.63 -22.31
N SER A 120 -15.72 -26.05 -23.28
CA SER A 120 -14.95 -26.80 -24.29
C SER A 120 -13.47 -27.02 -23.92
N GLY A 121 -13.03 -26.62 -22.72
CA GLY A 121 -11.64 -26.73 -22.27
C GLY A 121 -10.64 -25.99 -23.17
N LEU A 122 -11.10 -25.06 -24.01
CA LEU A 122 -10.21 -24.30 -24.89
C LEU A 122 -9.56 -23.15 -24.14
N LEU A 123 -10.32 -22.44 -23.30
CA LEU A 123 -9.78 -21.29 -22.56
C LEU A 123 -8.65 -21.72 -21.62
N ASP A 124 -8.76 -22.89 -20.98
CA ASP A 124 -7.69 -23.47 -20.15
C ASP A 124 -6.42 -23.81 -20.95
N ARG A 125 -6.57 -24.35 -22.16
CA ARG A 125 -5.44 -24.62 -23.09
C ARG A 125 -4.77 -23.33 -23.53
N LEU A 126 -5.54 -22.29 -23.87
CA LEU A 126 -5.01 -20.98 -24.27
C LEU A 126 -4.28 -20.27 -23.11
N ILE A 127 -4.84 -20.30 -21.90
CA ILE A 127 -4.22 -19.71 -20.69
C ILE A 127 -2.92 -20.46 -20.33
N SER A 128 -2.92 -21.80 -20.44
CA SER A 128 -1.70 -22.60 -20.25
C SER A 128 -0.61 -22.25 -21.27
N ALA A 129 -1.00 -21.93 -22.52
CA ALA A 129 -0.09 -21.48 -23.57
C ALA A 129 0.42 -20.03 -23.38
N LEU A 130 -0.33 -19.15 -22.70
CA LEU A 130 0.22 -17.86 -22.24
C LEU A 130 1.30 -18.10 -21.18
N PHE A 131 1.01 -18.94 -20.18
CA PHE A 131 1.91 -19.14 -19.05
C PHE A 131 3.21 -19.86 -19.43
N SER A 132 3.18 -20.85 -20.32
CA SER A 132 4.39 -21.49 -20.83
C SER A 132 5.27 -20.53 -21.63
N LYS A 133 4.69 -19.50 -22.28
CA LYS A 133 5.44 -18.42 -22.93
C LYS A 133 5.99 -17.41 -21.91
N ILE A 134 5.29 -17.13 -20.80
CA ILE A 134 5.80 -16.29 -19.70
C ILE A 134 7.01 -16.94 -19.02
N THR A 135 6.96 -18.24 -18.70
CA THR A 135 8.07 -18.94 -18.04
C THR A 135 9.21 -19.26 -19.01
N GLY A 136 8.88 -19.64 -20.26
CA GLY A 136 9.85 -19.88 -21.33
C GLY A 136 10.60 -18.64 -21.81
N ALA A 137 10.06 -17.43 -21.60
CA ALA A 137 10.71 -16.15 -21.94
C ALA A 137 11.80 -15.71 -20.94
N THR A 138 12.31 -16.61 -20.08
CA THR A 138 13.49 -16.35 -19.25
C THR A 138 14.70 -16.07 -20.16
N PRO A 139 15.46 -14.97 -19.98
CA PRO A 139 16.47 -14.53 -20.95
C PRO A 139 17.75 -15.38 -20.93
N GLY A 140 17.71 -16.54 -21.59
CA GLY A 140 18.89 -17.30 -21.97
C GLY A 140 19.62 -16.70 -23.19
N PRO A 141 20.94 -16.88 -23.32
CA PRO A 141 21.72 -16.33 -24.43
C PRO A 141 21.52 -17.11 -25.74
N GLY A 142 20.38 -16.90 -26.41
CA GLY A 142 20.08 -17.43 -27.74
C GLY A 142 20.43 -16.42 -28.87
N PRO A 143 21.11 -16.83 -29.95
CA PRO A 143 21.40 -15.94 -31.07
C PRO A 143 20.18 -15.76 -31.98
N GLY A 144 19.90 -14.53 -32.42
CA GLY A 144 19.05 -14.29 -33.60
C GLY A 144 18.00 -13.17 -33.54
N THR A 145 17.73 -12.55 -32.38
CA THR A 145 16.78 -11.42 -32.30
C THR A 145 17.46 -10.11 -31.87
N PRO A 146 17.07 -8.94 -32.41
CA PRO A 146 17.73 -7.67 -32.09
C PRO A 146 17.55 -7.27 -30.63
N ASN A 147 18.67 -7.17 -29.91
CA ASN A 147 18.73 -6.83 -28.50
C ASN A 147 18.27 -5.38 -28.23
N ARG A 148 16.98 -5.16 -27.96
CA ARG A 148 16.47 -3.92 -27.35
C ARG A 148 16.81 -3.85 -25.86
N SER A 149 18.11 -3.85 -25.56
CA SER A 149 18.62 -3.53 -24.23
C SER A 149 18.25 -2.12 -23.80
N SER A 150 18.17 -1.94 -22.49
CA SER A 150 17.93 -0.68 -21.79
C SER A 150 18.80 0.49 -22.29
N SER A 151 18.17 1.52 -22.86
CA SER A 151 18.78 2.83 -23.08
C SER A 151 18.48 3.77 -21.89
N SER A 152 19.40 3.83 -20.94
CA SER A 152 19.39 4.83 -19.85
C SER A 152 20.07 6.12 -20.30
N CYS A 153 19.36 7.02 -20.99
CA CYS A 153 19.86 8.36 -21.27
C CYS A 153 18.75 9.43 -21.41
N SER A 154 18.92 10.48 -20.61
CA SER A 154 18.77 11.91 -20.94
C SER A 154 17.66 12.39 -21.89
N SER A 155 16.69 13.11 -21.28
CA SER A 155 16.05 14.35 -21.77
C SER A 155 15.51 14.47 -23.20
N SER A 156 14.21 14.76 -23.31
CA SER A 156 13.48 15.15 -24.53
C SER A 156 14.01 16.42 -25.22
N PRO A 157 13.54 16.65 -26.46
CA PRO A 157 13.01 17.96 -26.86
C PRO A 157 11.48 17.94 -27.06
N ASP A 158 10.84 19.12 -26.93
CA ASP A 158 9.38 19.31 -27.02
C ASP A 158 8.85 19.49 -28.45
N THR A 159 7.55 19.21 -28.65
CA THR A 159 6.51 20.13 -29.17
C THR A 159 5.20 19.37 -29.42
N ALA A 160 3.98 19.87 -29.14
CA ALA A 160 3.54 21.09 -28.46
C ALA A 160 2.21 20.81 -27.70
N GLY A 161 1.77 21.59 -26.70
CA GLY A 161 2.34 22.81 -26.16
C GLY A 161 1.62 23.33 -24.90
N LEU A 162 1.72 24.64 -24.64
CA LEU A 162 1.20 25.39 -23.47
C LEU A 162 1.96 25.28 -22.12
N ARG A 163 3.22 25.72 -22.14
CA ARG A 163 3.75 26.82 -21.30
C ARG A 163 3.40 26.85 -19.78
N ARG A 164 4.37 26.46 -18.94
CA ARG A 164 5.30 27.42 -18.26
C ARG A 164 6.22 26.73 -17.26
N SER A 165 7.52 27.07 -17.31
CA SER A 165 8.53 26.64 -16.35
C SER A 165 9.35 27.83 -15.86
N SER A 166 9.58 27.93 -14.56
CA SER A 166 10.64 28.77 -13.96
C SER A 166 11.03 28.22 -12.59
N SER A 167 12.10 27.42 -12.61
CA SER A 167 12.81 26.77 -11.52
C SER A 167 12.85 27.46 -10.13
N SER A 168 12.68 26.64 -9.09
CA SER A 168 13.58 26.65 -7.93
C SER A 168 13.87 25.21 -7.51
N ALA A 169 15.15 24.84 -7.36
CA ALA A 169 15.57 23.45 -7.25
C ALA A 169 15.81 23.03 -5.79
N ASN A 170 14.77 22.54 -5.12
CA ASN A 170 14.92 21.63 -3.98
C ASN A 170 14.67 20.19 -4.45
N LYS A 171 15.58 19.27 -4.08
CA LYS A 171 15.57 17.88 -4.56
C LYS A 171 14.43 17.09 -3.92
N THR A 172 13.32 16.91 -4.62
CA THR A 172 12.38 15.83 -4.31
C THR A 172 13.07 14.50 -4.57
N PRO A 173 13.16 13.57 -3.59
CA PRO A 173 13.71 12.25 -3.84
C PRO A 173 12.77 11.44 -4.73
N ASP A 174 13.31 10.91 -5.83
CA ASP A 174 12.58 10.06 -6.78
C ASP A 174 12.26 8.69 -6.16
N SER A 175 11.24 8.66 -5.31
CA SER A 175 10.84 7.48 -4.52
C SER A 175 9.32 7.23 -4.62
N MET A 176 8.84 7.15 -5.86
CA MET A 176 7.46 6.78 -6.18
C MET A 176 7.35 5.64 -7.21
N ARG A 177 8.38 4.78 -7.27
CA ARG A 177 8.34 3.45 -7.90
C ARG A 177 8.40 2.34 -6.84
N PRO A 178 7.29 2.00 -6.17
CA PRO A 178 7.17 0.67 -5.58
C PRO A 178 7.27 -0.36 -6.72
N CYS A 179 8.00 -1.46 -6.47
CA CYS A 179 8.20 -2.58 -7.40
C CYS A 179 8.90 -2.24 -8.74
N ALA A 180 10.23 -2.07 -8.71
CA ALA A 180 11.09 -2.33 -9.87
C ALA A 180 11.52 -3.82 -9.89
N GLY A 181 11.74 -4.47 -11.04
CA GLY A 181 11.27 -4.10 -12.38
C GLY A 181 9.79 -4.44 -12.63
N ARG A 182 9.33 -4.17 -13.85
CA ARG A 182 8.02 -4.58 -14.39
C ARG A 182 8.29 -5.69 -15.41
N GLU A 183 7.57 -6.81 -15.33
CA GLU A 183 7.68 -7.83 -16.38
C GLU A 183 7.07 -7.31 -17.68
N TRP A 184 7.68 -7.67 -18.80
CA TRP A 184 7.30 -7.21 -20.14
C TRP A 184 5.82 -7.46 -20.48
N TRP A 185 5.23 -8.53 -19.96
CA TRP A 185 3.85 -8.94 -20.22
C TRP A 185 2.78 -8.24 -19.36
N PHE A 186 3.17 -7.47 -18.32
CA PHE A 186 2.21 -6.91 -17.35
C PHE A 186 1.19 -5.98 -18.00
N ASP A 187 1.62 -5.09 -18.91
CA ASP A 187 0.73 -4.13 -19.57
C ASP A 187 -0.21 -4.81 -20.57
N ASP A 188 0.33 -5.75 -21.37
CA ASP A 188 -0.43 -6.57 -22.30
C ASP A 188 -1.60 -7.30 -21.63
N MET A 189 -1.38 -7.87 -20.45
CA MET A 189 -2.41 -8.55 -19.67
C MET A 189 -3.42 -7.58 -19.00
N THR A 190 -3.14 -6.27 -18.88
CA THR A 190 -4.15 -5.28 -18.40
C THR A 190 -5.26 -4.98 -19.40
N SER A 191 -5.18 -5.55 -20.60
CA SER A 191 -6.24 -5.48 -21.61
C SER A 191 -7.37 -6.49 -21.40
N LEU A 192 -7.15 -7.53 -20.60
CA LEU A 192 -8.13 -8.58 -20.32
C LEU A 192 -9.17 -8.09 -19.30
N SER A 193 -10.42 -8.55 -19.44
CA SER A 193 -11.47 -8.28 -18.45
C SER A 193 -11.17 -8.97 -17.10
N PRO A 194 -11.70 -8.45 -15.98
CA PRO A 194 -11.46 -9.02 -14.66
C PRO A 194 -11.85 -10.50 -14.54
N PRO A 195 -12.99 -10.99 -15.06
CA PRO A 195 -13.32 -12.42 -15.05
C PRO A 195 -12.29 -13.29 -15.79
N THR A 196 -11.73 -12.81 -16.90
CA THR A 196 -10.68 -13.52 -17.63
C THR A 196 -9.38 -13.57 -16.82
N VAL A 197 -9.00 -12.49 -16.14
CA VAL A 197 -7.84 -12.49 -15.23
C VAL A 197 -8.08 -13.39 -14.00
N GLU A 198 -9.30 -13.42 -13.48
CA GLU A 198 -9.71 -14.31 -12.39
C GLU A 198 -9.64 -15.79 -12.80
N LYS A 199 -10.09 -16.11 -14.03
CA LYS A 199 -9.92 -17.43 -14.67
C LYS A 199 -8.44 -17.76 -14.84
N VAL A 200 -7.60 -16.82 -15.31
CA VAL A 200 -6.13 -17.02 -15.40
C VAL A 200 -5.54 -17.39 -14.04
N MET A 201 -5.86 -16.64 -12.97
CA MET A 201 -5.34 -16.94 -11.62
C MET A 201 -5.77 -18.32 -11.11
N ARG A 202 -6.97 -18.81 -11.46
CA ARG A 202 -7.43 -20.17 -11.15
C ARG A 202 -6.67 -21.26 -11.90
N VAL A 203 -6.49 -21.12 -13.22
CA VAL A 203 -5.76 -22.11 -14.04
C VAL A 203 -4.31 -22.25 -13.58
N LEU A 204 -3.73 -21.18 -13.03
CA LEU A 204 -2.38 -21.17 -12.47
C LEU A 204 -2.28 -21.65 -11.00
N GLY A 205 -3.37 -22.13 -10.39
CA GLY A 205 -3.37 -22.57 -8.98
C GLY A 205 -2.91 -21.48 -8.00
N CYS A 206 -3.25 -20.22 -8.31
CA CYS A 206 -2.78 -19.04 -7.60
C CYS A 206 -3.95 -18.10 -7.26
N TYR A 207 -5.16 -18.63 -7.06
CA TYR A 207 -6.34 -17.84 -6.70
C TYR A 207 -6.59 -17.86 -5.17
N GLY A 208 -7.08 -16.75 -4.60
CA GLY A 208 -7.32 -16.62 -3.17
C GLY A 208 -6.09 -16.97 -2.31
N VAL A 209 -6.28 -17.87 -1.34
CA VAL A 209 -5.24 -18.37 -0.42
C VAL A 209 -4.07 -19.09 -1.09
N GLU A 210 -4.23 -19.55 -2.34
CA GLU A 210 -3.21 -20.35 -3.03
C GLU A 210 -2.07 -19.49 -3.59
N ASN A 211 -2.29 -18.17 -3.73
CA ASN A 211 -1.36 -17.23 -4.32
C ASN A 211 -0.04 -17.07 -3.52
N LYS A 212 0.91 -17.96 -3.77
CA LYS A 212 2.28 -17.92 -3.23
C LYS A 212 3.27 -17.21 -4.18
N ASN A 213 2.81 -16.77 -5.35
CA ASN A 213 3.68 -16.27 -6.41
C ASN A 213 3.82 -14.74 -6.36
N LEU A 214 5.01 -14.24 -6.00
CA LEU A 214 5.28 -12.81 -5.90
C LEU A 214 5.16 -12.07 -7.26
N ILE A 215 5.49 -12.72 -8.38
CA ILE A 215 5.38 -12.11 -9.71
C ILE A 215 3.90 -11.91 -10.07
N LEU A 216 3.07 -12.95 -9.87
CA LEU A 216 1.62 -12.83 -10.08
C LEU A 216 0.97 -11.85 -9.10
N THR A 217 1.44 -11.80 -7.84
CA THR A 217 1.00 -10.79 -6.86
C THR A 217 1.31 -9.36 -7.32
N ARG A 218 2.53 -9.12 -7.84
CA ARG A 218 2.92 -7.83 -8.44
C ARG A 218 2.11 -7.50 -9.69
N PHE A 219 1.77 -8.50 -10.51
CA PHE A 219 0.86 -8.34 -11.64
C PHE A 219 -0.55 -7.94 -11.19
N LEU A 220 -1.14 -8.62 -10.19
CA LEU A 220 -2.46 -8.26 -9.68
C LEU A 220 -2.50 -6.84 -9.12
N LEU A 221 -1.50 -6.43 -8.34
CA LEU A 221 -1.39 -5.04 -7.86
C LEU A 221 -1.24 -4.03 -9.00
N HIS A 222 -0.58 -4.40 -10.09
CA HIS A 222 -0.53 -3.59 -11.31
C HIS A 222 -1.88 -3.51 -12.02
N TYR A 223 -2.56 -4.65 -12.18
CA TYR A 223 -3.86 -4.79 -12.83
C TYR A 223 -4.94 -3.99 -12.09
N LEU A 224 -5.05 -4.17 -10.76
CA LEU A 224 -5.99 -3.44 -9.91
C LEU A 224 -5.76 -1.93 -9.97
N ARG A 225 -4.49 -1.48 -10.01
CA ARG A 225 -4.12 -0.06 -10.24
C ARG A 225 -4.50 0.47 -11.62
N ALA A 226 -4.57 -0.38 -12.65
CA ALA A 226 -5.04 -0.02 -13.98
C ALA A 226 -6.58 -0.04 -14.09
N ALA A 227 -7.24 -0.94 -13.36
CA ALA A 227 -8.70 -1.07 -13.30
C ALA A 227 -9.34 0.08 -12.49
N THR A 228 -8.85 0.37 -11.29
CA THR A 228 -9.31 1.49 -10.41
C THR A 228 -9.17 2.88 -11.03
N ARG A 229 -8.45 3.02 -12.15
CA ARG A 229 -8.37 4.25 -12.95
C ARG A 229 -9.48 4.39 -14.00
N ARG A 230 -10.35 3.38 -14.15
CA ARG A 230 -11.43 3.32 -15.14
C ARG A 230 -12.77 3.10 -14.43
N PRO A 231 -13.52 4.17 -14.08
CA PRO A 231 -14.77 4.07 -13.32
C PRO A 231 -15.77 2.98 -13.77
N PRO A 232 -16.10 2.80 -15.07
CA PRO A 232 -17.14 1.83 -15.47
C PRO A 232 -16.77 0.36 -15.26
N ALA A 233 -15.50 0.03 -14.98
CA ALA A 233 -15.10 -1.33 -14.63
C ALA A 233 -15.56 -1.71 -13.20
N LEU A 234 -15.64 -0.74 -12.29
CA LEU A 234 -16.00 -0.97 -10.89
C LEU A 234 -17.48 -1.38 -10.74
N GLU A 235 -18.36 -0.74 -11.49
CA GLU A 235 -19.81 -0.95 -11.41
C GLU A 235 -20.27 -2.28 -12.04
N ARG A 236 -19.60 -2.72 -13.13
CA ARG A 236 -20.00 -3.94 -13.87
C ARG A 236 -19.31 -5.20 -13.36
N GLU A 237 -18.05 -5.10 -12.92
CA GLU A 237 -17.18 -6.25 -12.62
C GLU A 237 -16.58 -6.21 -11.21
N GLY A 238 -17.13 -5.38 -10.31
CA GLY A 238 -16.64 -5.17 -8.95
C GLY A 238 -16.44 -6.47 -8.14
N ALA A 239 -17.30 -7.48 -8.29
CA ALA A 239 -17.14 -8.76 -7.60
C ALA A 239 -15.87 -9.54 -8.03
N ALA A 240 -15.56 -9.53 -9.32
CA ALA A 240 -14.35 -10.16 -9.87
C ALA A 240 -13.09 -9.36 -9.45
N LEU A 241 -13.16 -8.04 -9.52
CA LEU A 241 -12.09 -7.16 -9.04
C LEU A 241 -11.83 -7.34 -7.54
N ALA A 242 -12.86 -7.53 -6.71
CA ALA A 242 -12.73 -7.81 -5.28
C ALA A 242 -12.04 -9.16 -5.03
N GLY A 243 -12.44 -10.23 -5.73
CA GLY A 243 -11.75 -11.53 -5.65
C GLY A 243 -10.27 -11.48 -6.06
N LEU A 244 -9.94 -10.67 -7.08
CA LEU A 244 -8.56 -10.38 -7.47
C LEU A 244 -7.81 -9.54 -6.41
N ALA A 245 -8.46 -8.57 -5.77
CA ALA A 245 -7.88 -7.77 -4.69
C ALA A 245 -7.58 -8.61 -3.45
N GLU A 246 -8.46 -9.53 -3.08
CA GLU A 246 -8.22 -10.50 -2.00
C GLU A 246 -7.09 -11.46 -2.36
N THR A 247 -7.07 -12.00 -3.57
CA THR A 247 -5.98 -12.84 -4.08
C THR A 247 -4.62 -12.10 -4.02
N ALA A 248 -4.60 -10.81 -4.36
CA ALA A 248 -3.40 -9.99 -4.21
C ALA A 248 -3.01 -9.81 -2.73
N VAL A 249 -3.96 -9.56 -1.84
CA VAL A 249 -3.71 -9.43 -0.39
C VAL A 249 -3.26 -10.74 0.25
N HIS A 250 -3.70 -11.90 -0.22
CA HIS A 250 -3.17 -13.20 0.22
C HIS A 250 -1.69 -13.36 -0.16
N GLY A 251 -1.29 -13.01 -1.38
CA GLY A 251 0.11 -13.01 -1.80
C GLY A 251 0.97 -12.00 -1.03
N VAL A 252 0.43 -10.81 -0.76
CA VAL A 252 1.09 -9.82 0.12
C VAL A 252 1.18 -10.32 1.56
N ALA A 253 0.16 -11.01 2.08
CA ALA A 253 0.17 -11.59 3.44
C ALA A 253 1.27 -12.66 3.61
N LEU A 254 1.53 -13.47 2.57
CA LEU A 254 2.49 -14.56 2.60
C LEU A 254 3.96 -14.12 2.41
N VAL A 255 4.21 -13.02 1.71
CA VAL A 255 5.58 -12.53 1.38
C VAL A 255 5.85 -11.12 1.94
N GLY A 256 4.95 -10.58 2.76
CA GLY A 256 4.89 -9.17 3.13
C GLY A 256 6.11 -8.62 3.85
N GLY A 257 6.71 -9.41 4.75
CA GLY A 257 7.87 -9.00 5.54
C GLY A 257 9.21 -8.98 4.79
N THR A 258 9.28 -9.50 3.56
CA THR A 258 10.53 -9.61 2.78
C THR A 258 10.43 -8.98 1.39
N ALA A 259 9.26 -8.98 0.76
CA ALA A 259 9.09 -8.46 -0.61
C ALA A 259 8.48 -7.04 -0.69
N PHE A 260 7.93 -6.52 0.42
CA PHE A 260 7.27 -5.21 0.46
C PHE A 260 7.87 -4.35 1.58
N SER A 261 8.10 -3.07 1.29
CA SER A 261 8.42 -2.08 2.32
C SER A 261 7.14 -1.57 3.01
N CYS A 262 7.25 -1.01 4.21
CA CYS A 262 6.09 -0.48 4.94
C CYS A 262 5.27 0.54 4.09
N ARG A 263 5.95 1.52 3.47
CA ARG A 263 5.35 2.45 2.47
C ARG A 263 4.72 1.73 1.26
N GLY A 264 5.29 0.59 0.86
CA GLY A 264 4.70 -0.29 -0.14
C GLY A 264 3.38 -0.91 0.30
N LEU A 265 3.26 -1.33 1.57
CA LEU A 265 2.01 -1.86 2.13
C LEU A 265 0.91 -0.78 2.23
N PHE A 266 1.25 0.45 2.62
CA PHE A 266 0.31 1.59 2.56
C PHE A 266 -0.15 1.88 1.12
N TRP A 267 0.73 1.74 0.12
CA TRP A 267 0.37 1.87 -1.30
C TRP A 267 -0.52 0.72 -1.79
N VAL A 268 -0.28 -0.52 -1.33
CA VAL A 268 -1.17 -1.67 -1.56
C VAL A 268 -2.55 -1.40 -0.97
N LEU A 269 -2.65 -1.01 0.30
CA LEU A 269 -3.90 -0.71 0.99
C LEU A 269 -4.75 0.28 0.18
N ARG A 270 -4.14 1.38 -0.29
CA ARG A 270 -4.82 2.40 -1.09
C ARG A 270 -5.35 1.90 -2.45
N ILE A 271 -4.77 0.85 -3.03
CA ILE A 271 -5.28 0.24 -4.27
C ILE A 271 -6.42 -0.74 -3.96
N VAL A 272 -6.23 -1.61 -2.97
CA VAL A 272 -7.18 -2.70 -2.69
C VAL A 272 -8.43 -2.22 -1.94
N SER A 273 -8.33 -1.17 -1.13
CA SER A 273 -9.51 -0.54 -0.50
C SER A 273 -10.46 0.10 -1.52
N ALA A 274 -9.93 0.65 -2.62
CA ALA A 274 -10.72 1.28 -3.68
C ALA A 274 -11.55 0.29 -4.53
N VAL A 275 -11.50 -1.00 -4.20
CA VAL A 275 -12.21 -2.10 -4.89
C VAL A 275 -13.26 -2.77 -3.99
N GLY A 276 -13.25 -2.49 -2.68
CA GLY A 276 -14.12 -3.15 -1.70
C GLY A 276 -13.53 -4.49 -1.23
N LEU A 277 -12.76 -4.45 -0.14
CA LEU A 277 -12.05 -5.62 0.41
C LEU A 277 -12.83 -6.26 1.58
N SER A 278 -12.85 -7.58 1.70
CA SER A 278 -13.40 -8.21 2.92
C SER A 278 -12.65 -7.81 4.19
N ARG A 279 -13.38 -7.87 5.31
CA ARG A 279 -12.85 -7.58 6.64
C ARG A 279 -11.64 -8.45 6.98
N GLU A 280 -11.64 -9.74 6.61
CA GLU A 280 -10.53 -10.64 6.92
C GLU A 280 -9.24 -10.26 6.17
N CYS A 281 -9.34 -9.99 4.87
CA CYS A 281 -8.20 -9.52 4.08
C CYS A 281 -7.70 -8.15 4.57
N ARG A 282 -8.59 -7.23 4.96
CA ARG A 282 -8.20 -5.95 5.58
C ARG A 282 -7.40 -6.17 6.88
N HIS A 283 -7.84 -7.04 7.78
CA HIS A 283 -7.11 -7.36 9.01
C HIS A 283 -5.74 -8.03 8.75
N LYS A 284 -5.62 -8.89 7.72
CA LYS A 284 -4.32 -9.49 7.34
C LYS A 284 -3.31 -8.44 6.89
N LEU A 285 -3.73 -7.49 6.06
CA LEU A 285 -2.87 -6.40 5.58
C LEU A 285 -2.53 -5.41 6.71
N GLU A 286 -3.52 -5.02 7.52
CA GLU A 286 -3.31 -4.15 8.69
C GLU A 286 -2.40 -4.81 9.74
N ARG A 287 -2.44 -6.14 9.90
CA ARG A 287 -1.52 -6.87 10.78
C ARG A 287 -0.06 -6.74 10.30
N LEU A 288 0.21 -6.92 9.01
CA LEU A 288 1.56 -6.71 8.46
C LEU A 288 2.04 -5.26 8.65
N MET A 289 1.16 -4.29 8.36
CA MET A 289 1.47 -2.86 8.50
C MET A 289 1.77 -2.48 9.95
N GLY A 290 1.03 -3.02 10.92
CA GLY A 290 1.29 -2.83 12.34
C GLY A 290 2.64 -3.40 12.78
N LEU A 291 2.97 -4.62 12.35
CA LEU A 291 4.27 -5.25 12.65
C LEU A 291 5.48 -4.49 12.08
N MET A 292 5.27 -3.63 11.07
CA MET A 292 6.29 -2.80 10.42
C MET A 292 6.13 -1.29 10.72
N LEU A 293 5.34 -0.92 11.74
CA LEU A 293 5.00 0.48 12.03
C LEU A 293 6.23 1.33 12.40
N ASP A 294 7.27 0.72 12.96
CA ASP A 294 8.56 1.35 13.24
C ASP A 294 9.34 1.73 11.96
N GLN A 295 8.93 1.25 10.79
CA GLN A 295 9.50 1.61 9.49
C GLN A 295 8.67 2.66 8.73
N ALA A 296 7.51 3.07 9.26
CA ALA A 296 6.63 4.05 8.62
C ALA A 296 7.14 5.49 8.78
N THR A 297 6.77 6.36 7.85
CA THR A 297 6.93 7.81 7.95
C THR A 297 5.58 8.49 8.24
N LEU A 298 5.60 9.75 8.65
CA LEU A 298 4.37 10.52 8.90
C LEU A 298 3.46 10.51 7.66
N ASP A 299 4.01 10.77 6.47
CA ASP A 299 3.29 10.76 5.19
C ASP A 299 2.59 9.43 4.87
N ASP A 300 3.07 8.31 5.42
CA ASP A 300 2.44 7.00 5.22
C ASP A 300 1.17 6.85 6.09
N LEU A 301 1.18 7.40 7.31
CA LEU A 301 0.04 7.39 8.24
C LEU A 301 -1.10 8.35 7.82
N LEU A 302 -0.84 9.33 6.95
CA LEU A 302 -1.81 10.30 6.44
C LEU A 302 -2.74 9.70 5.37
N VAL A 303 -3.40 8.60 5.71
CA VAL A 303 -4.45 7.96 4.91
C VAL A 303 -5.77 8.70 5.10
N SER A 304 -6.42 9.10 4.00
CA SER A 304 -7.71 9.80 4.02
C SER A 304 -8.82 8.95 4.62
N GLY A 305 -9.73 9.58 5.38
CA GLY A 305 -10.94 8.93 5.89
C GLY A 305 -12.05 8.84 4.83
N ASP A 306 -12.80 7.73 4.84
CA ASP A 306 -13.95 7.49 3.97
C ASP A 306 -15.27 7.92 4.64
N ASP A 307 -15.36 7.76 5.97
CA ASP A 307 -16.57 7.86 6.80
C ASP A 307 -17.13 9.31 7.01
N GLY A 308 -16.73 10.29 6.21
CA GLY A 308 -17.25 11.68 6.24
C GLY A 308 -17.04 12.50 7.53
N GLY A 309 -16.40 11.93 8.56
CA GLY A 309 -16.28 12.49 9.91
C GLY A 309 -14.85 12.80 10.36
N GLY A 310 -14.03 13.34 9.45
CA GLY A 310 -12.62 13.71 9.65
C GLY A 310 -11.78 13.51 8.39
N VAL A 311 -10.67 14.22 8.26
CA VAL A 311 -9.82 14.19 7.05
C VAL A 311 -9.04 12.88 6.93
N TYR A 312 -8.71 12.24 8.06
CA TYR A 312 -7.83 11.06 8.12
C TYR A 312 -8.50 9.83 8.77
N ASP A 313 -8.15 8.61 8.33
CA ASP A 313 -8.56 7.35 8.98
C ASP A 313 -7.73 7.12 10.27
N VAL A 314 -8.06 7.88 11.32
CA VAL A 314 -7.53 7.69 12.67
C VAL A 314 -7.82 6.28 13.20
N ASN A 315 -8.91 5.64 12.76
CA ASN A 315 -9.27 4.30 13.20
C ASN A 315 -8.28 3.25 12.66
N LEU A 316 -7.78 3.41 11.42
CA LEU A 316 -6.70 2.61 10.86
C LEU A 316 -5.43 2.73 11.71
N VAL A 317 -4.94 3.96 11.94
CA VAL A 317 -3.71 4.17 12.73
C VAL A 317 -3.84 3.56 14.13
N MET A 318 -4.99 3.70 14.78
CA MET A 318 -5.30 3.03 16.05
C MET A 318 -5.22 1.50 15.99
N ARG A 319 -5.63 0.86 14.88
CA ARG A 319 -5.49 -0.59 14.70
C ARG A 319 -4.03 -0.99 14.46
N LEU A 320 -3.27 -0.21 13.68
CA LEU A 320 -1.84 -0.46 13.45
C LEU A 320 -1.02 -0.36 14.74
N VAL A 321 -1.26 0.67 15.56
CA VAL A 321 -0.58 0.85 16.85
C VAL A 321 -0.89 -0.30 17.81
N ARG A 322 -2.16 -0.73 17.91
CA ARG A 322 -2.53 -1.89 18.75
C ARG A 322 -1.82 -3.18 18.35
N VAL A 323 -1.69 -3.45 17.04
CA VAL A 323 -0.93 -4.61 16.55
C VAL A 323 0.56 -4.48 16.88
N PHE A 324 1.14 -3.27 16.74
CA PHE A 324 2.54 -3.03 17.07
C PHE A 324 2.83 -3.25 18.56
N VAL A 325 2.02 -2.66 19.46
CA VAL A 325 2.18 -2.80 20.92
C VAL A 325 2.08 -4.27 21.34
N ALA A 326 1.03 -4.97 20.91
CA ALA A 326 0.84 -6.41 21.20
C ALA A 326 1.90 -7.33 20.57
N SER A 327 2.80 -6.82 19.72
CA SER A 327 3.95 -7.56 19.19
C SER A 327 5.27 -7.28 19.92
N GLU A 328 5.30 -6.26 20.79
CA GLU A 328 6.46 -5.83 21.57
C GLU A 328 6.29 -6.10 23.08
N GLU A 329 5.07 -6.39 23.56
CA GLU A 329 4.79 -6.83 24.93
C GLU A 329 5.46 -8.17 25.31
N GLU A 330 5.87 -8.97 24.31
CA GLU A 330 6.67 -10.20 24.46
C GLU A 330 8.17 -9.92 24.73
N ALA A 331 8.59 -8.65 24.85
CA ALA A 331 9.99 -8.27 25.08
C ALA A 331 10.18 -7.49 26.40
N ASP A 332 11.02 -8.03 27.30
CA ASP A 332 11.27 -7.54 28.68
C ASP A 332 11.78 -6.08 28.81
N ALA A 333 12.06 -5.37 27.71
CA ALA A 333 12.56 -4.00 27.73
C ALA A 333 12.00 -3.17 26.56
N PRO A 334 11.64 -1.88 26.78
CA PRO A 334 11.16 -1.02 25.70
C PRO A 334 12.24 -0.86 24.64
N SER A 335 11.97 -1.36 23.45
CA SER A 335 12.90 -1.38 22.34
C SER A 335 13.17 0.03 21.76
N GLU A 336 14.16 0.13 20.88
CA GLU A 336 14.33 1.33 20.05
C GLU A 336 13.14 1.51 19.08
N ARG A 337 12.54 0.41 18.61
CA ARG A 337 11.35 0.41 17.74
C ARG A 337 10.17 1.07 18.44
N MET A 338 9.92 0.71 19.70
CA MET A 338 8.84 1.28 20.52
C MET A 338 8.98 2.80 20.69
N ARG A 339 10.18 3.30 21.01
CA ARG A 339 10.44 4.75 21.07
C ARG A 339 10.33 5.44 19.71
N LYS A 340 10.70 4.75 18.63
CA LYS A 340 10.57 5.27 17.26
C LYS A 340 9.10 5.40 16.85
N VAL A 341 8.25 4.45 17.23
CA VAL A 341 6.78 4.53 17.06
C VAL A 341 6.18 5.61 17.97
N GLY A 342 6.63 5.77 19.22
CA GLY A 342 6.26 6.90 20.08
C GLY A 342 6.47 8.27 19.40
N ARG A 343 7.69 8.50 18.90
CA ARG A 343 8.04 9.72 18.15
C ARG A 343 7.32 9.87 16.80
N LEU A 344 6.70 8.82 16.27
CA LEU A 344 5.87 8.85 15.07
C LEU A 344 4.40 9.17 15.41
N VAL A 345 3.84 8.54 16.45
CA VAL A 345 2.48 8.79 16.94
C VAL A 345 2.34 10.20 17.48
N ASP A 346 3.33 10.72 18.22
CA ASP A 346 3.28 12.10 18.73
C ASP A 346 3.34 13.15 17.60
N LYS A 347 4.02 12.84 16.48
CA LYS A 347 4.00 13.66 15.25
C LYS A 347 2.65 13.58 14.54
N TYR A 348 2.09 12.37 14.41
CA TYR A 348 0.78 12.15 13.81
C TYR A 348 -0.32 12.85 14.59
N LEU A 349 -0.30 12.78 15.93
CA LEU A 349 -1.21 13.50 16.82
C LEU A 349 -1.16 15.01 16.54
N GLY A 350 0.04 15.58 16.40
CA GLY A 350 0.24 16.98 16.04
C GLY A 350 -0.34 17.36 14.66
N GLU A 351 -0.19 16.51 13.64
CA GLU A 351 -0.70 16.77 12.28
C GLU A 351 -2.24 16.65 12.20
N ILE A 352 -2.87 15.77 12.99
CA ILE A 352 -4.35 15.66 13.05
C ILE A 352 -5.00 16.71 13.98
N SER A 353 -4.24 17.33 14.89
CA SER A 353 -4.77 18.29 15.88
C SER A 353 -5.53 19.50 15.30
N PRO A 354 -5.20 20.04 14.10
CA PRO A 354 -5.99 21.11 13.47
C PRO A 354 -7.34 20.68 12.88
N ASP A 355 -7.60 19.39 12.68
CA ASP A 355 -8.80 18.88 12.00
C ASP A 355 -10.06 19.10 12.87
N GLN A 356 -10.96 19.96 12.42
CA GLN A 356 -12.24 20.28 13.08
C GLN A 356 -13.19 19.07 13.19
N GLY A 357 -12.95 18.00 12.42
CA GLY A 357 -13.67 16.73 12.56
C GLY A 357 -13.14 15.83 13.69
N LEU A 358 -11.98 16.14 14.28
CA LEU A 358 -11.33 15.29 15.27
C LEU A 358 -12.01 15.43 16.64
N LYS A 359 -12.91 14.51 16.95
CA LYS A 359 -13.55 14.41 18.27
C LYS A 359 -12.54 14.16 19.39
N VAL A 360 -12.79 14.75 20.56
CA VAL A 360 -11.99 14.60 21.80
C VAL A 360 -11.64 13.14 22.11
N SER A 361 -12.59 12.22 21.95
CA SER A 361 -12.38 10.78 22.19
C SER A 361 -11.44 10.10 21.18
N LYS A 362 -11.35 10.59 19.93
CA LYS A 362 -10.34 10.14 18.96
C LYS A 362 -8.95 10.70 19.31
N PHE A 363 -8.86 11.97 19.70
CA PHE A 363 -7.60 12.58 20.14
C PHE A 363 -7.00 11.82 21.33
N LEU A 364 -7.79 11.64 22.40
CA LEU A 364 -7.39 10.90 23.60
C LEU A 364 -6.95 9.47 23.26
N ALA A 365 -7.75 8.75 22.47
CA ALA A 365 -7.43 7.38 22.08
C ALA A 365 -6.06 7.27 21.37
N VAL A 366 -5.65 8.25 20.56
CA VAL A 366 -4.32 8.29 19.93
C VAL A 366 -3.23 8.66 20.94
N ALA A 367 -3.44 9.66 21.79
CA ALA A 367 -2.47 10.07 22.81
C ALA A 367 -2.16 8.91 23.79
N GLU A 368 -3.19 8.20 24.23
CA GLU A 368 -3.16 7.08 25.18
C GLU A 368 -2.91 5.71 24.50
N SER A 369 -2.66 5.68 23.17
CA SER A 369 -2.49 4.43 22.40
C SER A 369 -1.19 3.66 22.67
N LEU A 370 -0.25 4.25 23.41
CA LEU A 370 1.09 3.70 23.67
C LEU A 370 1.41 3.70 25.16
N PRO A 371 2.15 2.69 25.65
CA PRO A 371 2.60 2.65 27.04
C PRO A 371 3.61 3.76 27.32
N ASP A 372 3.70 4.15 28.59
CA ASP A 372 4.61 5.20 29.06
C ASP A 372 6.09 4.94 28.74
N SER A 373 6.47 3.67 28.55
CA SER A 373 7.81 3.23 28.16
C SER A 373 8.18 3.56 26.70
N ALA A 374 7.20 3.92 25.86
CA ALA A 374 7.42 4.38 24.49
C ALA A 374 7.85 5.85 24.38
N ARG A 375 7.73 6.63 25.48
CA ARG A 375 8.01 8.06 25.50
C ARG A 375 9.14 8.40 26.48
N ASP A 376 10.20 8.97 25.93
CA ASP A 376 11.30 9.53 26.73
C ASP A 376 10.89 10.86 27.39
N CYS A 377 10.03 11.65 26.72
CA CYS A 377 9.33 12.82 27.27
C CYS A 377 7.92 12.96 26.66
N TYR A 378 7.05 13.77 27.28
CA TYR A 378 5.67 14.02 26.84
C TYR A 378 5.46 15.34 26.06
N ASP A 379 6.54 16.09 25.81
CA ASP A 379 6.53 17.40 25.15
C ASP A 379 5.87 17.39 23.76
N GLY A 380 6.01 16.27 23.01
CA GLY A 380 5.34 16.07 21.72
C GLY A 380 3.82 16.01 21.85
N VAL A 381 3.32 15.28 22.85
CA VAL A 381 1.89 15.17 23.19
C VAL A 381 1.37 16.51 23.70
N TYR A 382 2.12 17.21 24.55
CA TYR A 382 1.76 18.56 25.02
C TYR A 382 1.62 19.56 23.85
N ARG A 383 2.58 19.57 22.92
CA ARG A 383 2.52 20.45 21.74
C ARG A 383 1.32 20.13 20.84
N ALA A 384 1.00 18.84 20.65
CA ALA A 384 -0.20 18.44 19.92
C ALA A 384 -1.49 18.87 20.65
N LEU A 385 -1.55 18.69 21.98
CA LEU A 385 -2.66 19.15 22.80
C LEU A 385 -2.88 20.67 22.70
N ASP A 386 -1.81 21.47 22.75
CA ASP A 386 -1.97 22.93 22.63
C ASP A 386 -2.48 23.35 21.24
N ILE A 387 -2.00 22.69 20.17
CA ILE A 387 -2.54 22.88 18.81
C ILE A 387 -4.03 22.49 18.74
N TYR A 388 -4.43 21.39 19.40
CA TYR A 388 -5.82 20.94 19.44
C TYR A 388 -6.72 21.91 20.24
N LEU A 389 -6.22 22.46 21.35
CA LEU A 389 -6.90 23.48 22.14
C LEU A 389 -6.94 24.86 21.44
N GLU A 390 -6.01 25.14 20.52
CA GLU A 390 -6.03 26.31 19.65
C GLU A 390 -7.06 26.17 18.53
N SER A 391 -7.12 25.00 17.89
CA SER A 391 -8.03 24.72 16.78
C SER A 391 -9.49 24.51 17.22
N HIS A 392 -9.74 24.07 18.47
CA HIS A 392 -11.09 23.78 18.98
C HIS A 392 -11.51 24.72 20.14
N PRO A 393 -11.76 26.03 19.88
CA PRO A 393 -12.10 26.99 20.93
C PRO A 393 -13.44 26.72 21.63
N ALA A 394 -14.33 25.93 21.00
CA ALA A 394 -15.65 25.58 21.51
C ALA A 394 -15.66 24.52 22.64
N LEU A 395 -14.52 23.89 22.95
CA LEU A 395 -14.42 22.86 23.99
C LEU A 395 -14.80 23.40 25.37
N SER A 396 -15.59 22.62 26.12
CA SER A 396 -15.95 22.88 27.52
C SER A 396 -14.76 22.78 28.47
N LEU A 397 -14.90 23.31 29.69
CA LEU A 397 -13.86 23.20 30.72
C LEU A 397 -13.60 21.73 31.13
N GLU A 398 -14.64 20.88 31.10
CA GLU A 398 -14.54 19.45 31.42
C GLU A 398 -13.79 18.67 30.34
N GLU A 399 -14.05 18.95 29.05
CA GLU A 399 -13.30 18.37 27.94
C GLU A 399 -11.83 18.79 27.99
N ARG A 400 -11.53 20.08 28.23
CA ARG A 400 -10.14 20.57 28.40
C ARG A 400 -9.43 19.88 29.57
N THR A 401 -10.13 19.71 30.70
CA THR A 401 -9.60 19.01 31.87
C THR A 401 -9.35 17.53 31.58
N THR A 402 -10.23 16.90 30.80
CA THR A 402 -10.10 15.49 30.40
C THR A 402 -8.96 15.30 29.40
N LEU A 403 -8.84 16.19 28.40
CA LEU A 403 -7.74 16.21 27.43
C LEU A 403 -6.36 16.31 28.09
N CYS A 404 -6.23 17.10 29.16
CA CYS A 404 -4.97 17.21 29.90
C CYS A 404 -4.52 15.92 30.61
N ARG A 405 -5.43 14.95 30.83
CA ARG A 405 -5.10 13.67 31.52
C ARG A 405 -4.17 12.77 30.71
N CYS A 406 -4.07 12.95 29.40
CA CYS A 406 -3.15 12.19 28.55
C CYS A 406 -1.67 12.63 28.66
N LEU A 407 -1.34 13.56 29.57
CA LEU A 407 0.03 14.01 29.83
C LEU A 407 0.58 13.41 31.12
N ASN A 408 1.68 12.64 31.03
CA ASN A 408 2.48 12.36 32.22
C ASN A 408 3.33 13.60 32.58
N TYR A 409 2.89 14.34 33.60
CA TYR A 409 3.58 15.55 34.08
C TYR A 409 4.97 15.31 34.67
N GLU A 410 5.32 14.07 35.06
CA GLU A 410 6.69 13.70 35.46
C GLU A 410 7.61 13.53 34.25
N LYS A 411 7.05 13.32 33.05
CA LYS A 411 7.81 13.18 31.79
C LYS A 411 7.78 14.42 30.90
N LEU A 412 7.19 15.54 31.34
CA LEU A 412 7.38 16.84 30.69
C LEU A 412 8.77 17.41 31.03
N THR A 413 9.38 18.11 30.08
CA THR A 413 10.54 18.95 30.36
C THR A 413 10.14 20.21 31.16
N LEU A 414 11.14 20.84 31.77
CA LEU A 414 10.97 22.09 32.53
C LEU A 414 10.48 23.25 31.63
N GLU A 415 10.78 23.22 30.33
CA GLU A 415 10.33 24.22 29.36
C GLU A 415 8.86 23.99 28.99
N ALA A 416 8.52 22.77 28.56
CA ALA A 416 7.13 22.39 28.27
C ALA A 416 6.19 22.61 29.47
N CYS A 417 6.64 22.29 30.70
CA CYS A 417 5.87 22.56 31.90
C CYS A 417 5.69 24.06 32.21
N LYS A 418 6.72 24.90 31.98
CA LYS A 418 6.61 26.36 32.14
C LYS A 418 5.62 26.96 31.15
N ASP A 419 5.57 26.44 29.92
CA ASP A 419 4.66 26.95 28.90
C ASP A 419 3.22 26.44 29.10
N LEU A 420 3.05 25.18 29.51
CA LEU A 420 1.78 24.62 30.01
C LEU A 420 1.21 25.50 31.13
N ALA A 421 2.03 25.89 32.11
CA ALA A 421 1.58 26.72 33.23
C ALA A 421 1.23 28.17 32.85
N LYS A 422 1.73 28.71 31.74
CA LYS A 422 1.35 30.03 31.20
C LYS A 422 0.09 29.98 30.33
N ASN A 423 -0.29 28.79 29.87
CA ASN A 423 -1.27 28.59 28.82
C ASN A 423 -2.70 28.82 29.31
N ARG A 424 -3.30 29.96 28.94
CA ARG A 424 -4.67 30.35 29.33
C ARG A 424 -5.76 29.40 28.81
N ARG A 425 -5.45 28.50 27.89
CA ARG A 425 -6.40 27.47 27.42
C ARG A 425 -6.54 26.31 28.40
N ILE A 426 -5.56 26.11 29.28
CA ILE A 426 -5.44 24.97 30.19
C ILE A 426 -6.09 25.29 31.55
N PRO A 427 -6.84 24.36 32.17
CA PRO A 427 -7.46 24.59 33.47
C PRO A 427 -6.42 24.90 34.57
N PRO A 428 -6.66 25.89 35.46
CA PRO A 428 -5.66 26.31 36.44
C PRO A 428 -5.25 25.20 37.43
N GLY A 429 -6.15 24.27 37.76
CA GLY A 429 -5.82 23.09 38.58
C GLY A 429 -4.80 22.16 37.93
N VAL A 430 -4.87 22.00 36.60
CA VAL A 430 -3.88 21.22 35.81
C VAL A 430 -2.52 21.92 35.82
N ALA A 431 -2.50 23.25 35.62
CA ALA A 431 -1.27 24.03 35.66
C ALA A 431 -0.54 23.92 37.02
N VAL A 432 -1.30 23.97 38.13
CA VAL A 432 -0.74 23.76 39.48
C VAL A 432 -0.21 22.33 39.67
N GLN A 433 -0.95 21.31 39.22
CA GLN A 433 -0.52 19.91 39.29
C GLN A 433 0.79 19.66 38.50
N ALA A 434 0.91 20.23 37.30
CA ALA A 434 2.10 20.10 36.46
C ALA A 434 3.33 20.80 37.06
N LEU A 435 3.15 21.95 37.72
CA LEU A 435 4.25 22.63 38.43
C LEU A 435 4.71 21.83 39.66
N ALA A 436 3.78 21.21 40.40
CA ALA A 436 4.08 20.44 41.59
C ALA A 436 4.97 19.21 41.29
N SER A 437 4.71 18.47 40.19
CA SER A 437 5.52 17.30 39.82
C SER A 437 6.98 17.66 39.52
N GLN A 438 7.25 18.86 38.99
CA GLN A 438 8.60 19.34 38.71
C GLN A 438 9.32 19.84 39.97
N GLN A 439 8.61 20.42 40.95
CA GLN A 439 9.19 20.81 42.24
C GLN A 439 9.72 19.59 43.02
N CYS A 440 9.00 18.46 43.00
CA CYS A 440 9.45 17.21 43.63
C CYS A 440 10.79 16.71 43.06
N LYS A 441 11.02 16.81 41.74
CA LYS A 441 12.30 16.41 41.12
C LYS A 441 13.48 17.25 41.61
N LEU A 442 13.29 18.56 41.77
CA LEU A 442 14.34 19.47 42.20
C LEU A 442 14.77 19.17 43.64
N HIS A 443 13.83 18.96 44.55
CA HIS A 443 14.13 18.58 45.95
C HIS A 443 14.78 17.20 46.11
N ILE A 444 14.62 16.28 45.15
CA ILE A 444 15.32 14.99 45.15
C ILE A 444 16.76 15.11 44.62
N SER A 445 17.08 16.21 43.92
CA SER A 445 18.35 16.41 43.22
C SER A 445 19.40 17.24 43.99
N GLU A 446 19.08 17.73 45.19
CA GLU A 446 20.06 18.43 46.04
C GLU A 446 20.87 17.45 46.92
N PRO A 447 22.19 17.31 46.73
CA PRO A 447 23.04 16.65 47.72
C PRO A 447 23.23 17.59 48.92
N GLY A 448 22.47 17.36 49.98
CA GLY A 448 22.49 18.19 51.19
C GLY A 448 23.91 18.38 51.76
N PRO A 449 24.33 19.61 52.11
CA PRO A 449 25.69 19.88 52.57
C PRO A 449 25.99 19.19 53.90
N GLY A 450 27.17 18.57 53.98
CA GLY A 450 27.54 17.72 55.12
C GLY A 450 27.79 18.50 56.41
N GLY A 451 27.20 18.02 57.51
CA GLY A 451 27.51 18.43 58.89
C GLY A 451 27.82 17.20 59.74
N SER A 452 29.00 17.16 60.37
CA SER A 452 29.51 15.98 61.08
C SER A 452 29.39 16.10 62.60
N ALA A 453 28.76 15.12 63.27
CA ALA A 453 29.11 14.73 64.65
C ALA A 453 28.52 13.36 65.08
N THR A 454 29.44 12.46 65.43
CA THR A 454 29.35 11.34 66.41
C THR A 454 28.05 11.04 67.19
N ALA A 455 27.52 9.82 66.94
CA ALA A 455 27.35 8.70 67.89
C ALA A 455 26.27 8.66 69.01
N ALA A 456 25.66 7.47 69.09
CA ALA A 456 25.25 6.69 70.28
C ALA A 456 23.80 6.73 70.83
N ALA A 457 23.13 5.57 70.66
CA ALA A 457 22.16 4.88 71.54
C ALA A 457 20.79 5.52 71.91
N GLY A 458 19.69 4.75 71.83
CA GLY A 458 18.38 5.29 72.25
C GLY A 458 17.06 4.47 72.22
N LYS A 459 17.04 3.14 71.99
CA LYS A 459 15.87 2.22 72.18
C LYS A 459 14.57 2.42 71.35
N GLU A 460 13.89 1.28 71.13
CA GLU A 460 12.42 0.97 71.13
C GLU A 460 11.38 2.03 70.63
N ARG A 461 10.30 1.67 69.93
CA ARG A 461 9.59 0.38 69.76
C ARG A 461 8.71 0.38 68.50
N ARG A 462 8.39 -0.80 67.94
CA ARG A 462 7.23 -1.01 67.05
C ARG A 462 6.05 -1.62 67.83
N PRO A 463 4.84 -1.62 67.26
CA PRO A 463 4.04 -2.83 67.20
C PRO A 463 3.73 -3.29 65.77
N ASP A 464 3.24 -4.52 65.67
CA ASP A 464 3.11 -5.33 64.44
C ASP A 464 1.84 -5.01 63.62
N PRO A 465 1.59 -5.75 62.52
CA PRO A 465 0.67 -6.88 62.69
C PRO A 465 1.22 -8.23 62.19
N SER A 466 0.58 -9.31 62.62
CA SER A 466 1.02 -10.70 62.41
C SER A 466 -0.05 -11.58 61.76
N SER A 467 0.38 -12.50 60.88
CA SER A 467 -0.22 -13.83 60.70
C SER A 467 0.62 -14.71 59.76
N CYS A 468 0.72 -16.00 60.06
CA CYS A 468 1.27 -17.05 59.18
C CYS A 468 0.16 -17.51 58.19
N SER A 469 0.33 -18.31 57.12
CA SER A 469 1.31 -19.36 56.74
C SER A 469 1.11 -19.73 55.24
N GLN A 470 1.88 -20.53 54.48
CA GLN A 470 3.17 -21.26 54.54
C GLN A 470 3.43 -21.82 53.10
N SER A 471 4.55 -22.44 52.64
CA SER A 471 5.90 -22.71 53.19
C SER A 471 6.95 -22.91 52.04
N GLN A 472 7.47 -24.14 51.88
CA GLN A 472 8.34 -24.76 50.86
C GLN A 472 9.48 -23.96 50.21
N THR A 473 10.67 -24.17 50.77
CA THR A 473 12.02 -24.03 50.17
C THR A 473 12.53 -25.45 49.76
N PRO A 474 13.75 -25.70 49.19
CA PRO A 474 14.91 -24.81 49.07
C PRO A 474 15.71 -24.80 47.74
N ARG A 475 16.50 -23.73 47.56
CA ARG A 475 17.62 -23.67 46.60
C ARG A 475 18.87 -24.35 47.17
N ARG A 476 19.61 -25.08 46.35
CA ARG A 476 20.91 -25.69 46.69
C ARG A 476 22.07 -24.91 46.03
N ARG A 477 23.10 -24.56 46.80
CA ARG A 477 24.37 -23.98 46.29
C ARG A 477 25.31 -25.07 45.74
N VAL A 478 26.16 -24.75 44.77
CA VAL A 478 27.60 -25.11 44.73
C VAL A 478 28.37 -24.00 43.96
N ALA A 479 29.64 -23.79 44.30
CA ALA A 479 30.50 -22.69 43.85
C ALA A 479 31.13 -22.85 42.45
N ARG A 480 31.75 -21.77 41.96
CA ARG A 480 32.88 -21.80 41.01
C ARG A 480 34.18 -21.32 41.69
N ARG A 481 35.33 -21.70 41.14
CA ARG A 481 36.67 -21.66 41.75
C ARG A 481 37.61 -20.78 40.90
N ALA A 482 38.54 -20.07 41.54
CA ALA A 482 39.65 -19.33 40.88
C ALA A 482 40.83 -20.29 40.56
N THR A 483 41.96 -19.97 39.91
CA THR A 483 42.70 -18.74 39.48
C THR A 483 43.32 -19.04 38.07
N ARG A 484 44.31 -18.38 37.42
CA ARG A 484 45.25 -17.24 37.70
C ARG A 484 45.87 -16.74 36.37
N SER A 485 46.35 -15.49 36.33
CA SER A 485 47.42 -14.98 35.42
C SER A 485 47.14 -14.95 33.90
N VAL A 486 47.89 -14.21 33.06
CA VAL A 486 49.11 -13.37 33.27
C VAL A 486 48.91 -11.95 32.67
N ASP A 487 49.73 -10.98 33.09
CA ASP A 487 49.80 -9.58 32.63
C ASP A 487 50.84 -9.38 31.50
N LEU A 488 50.75 -8.23 30.78
CA LEU A 488 51.81 -7.40 30.16
C LEU A 488 51.28 -6.62 28.93
N GLY A 489 51.23 -5.27 28.96
CA GLY A 489 50.77 -4.50 27.79
C GLY A 489 50.69 -2.96 27.85
N ARG A 490 51.50 -2.26 28.66
CA ARG A 490 51.40 -0.79 28.80
C ARG A 490 51.81 -0.01 27.53
N ARG A 491 50.86 0.69 26.90
CA ARG A 491 51.14 1.89 26.08
C ARG A 491 50.19 3.02 26.43
N SER A 492 50.72 4.24 26.50
CA SER A 492 50.01 5.49 26.75
C SER A 492 50.28 6.44 25.58
N GLY A 493 49.25 7.12 25.10
CA GLY A 493 49.33 8.02 23.93
C GLY A 493 48.24 7.70 22.91
N GLY A 494 47.14 8.47 22.96
CA GLY A 494 46.02 8.41 22.02
C GLY A 494 45.14 9.67 22.10
N ASP A 495 44.95 10.19 23.32
CA ASP A 495 44.07 11.35 23.60
C ASP A 495 44.47 12.64 22.86
N ASP A 496 45.76 12.88 22.60
CA ASP A 496 46.21 14.09 21.90
C ASP A 496 45.97 14.04 20.38
N ASP A 497 45.96 12.84 19.76
CA ASP A 497 45.67 12.69 18.33
C ASP A 497 44.18 12.94 18.02
N GLU A 498 43.26 12.45 18.86
CA GLU A 498 41.83 12.77 18.73
C GLU A 498 41.56 14.26 18.94
N LYS A 499 42.29 14.90 19.84
CA LYS A 499 42.17 16.33 20.18
C LYS A 499 42.68 17.24 19.07
N GLU A 500 43.76 16.88 18.37
CA GLU A 500 44.18 17.54 17.13
C GLU A 500 43.17 17.30 16.00
N LEU A 501 42.66 16.07 15.82
CA LEU A 501 41.64 15.77 14.81
C LEU A 501 40.34 16.57 15.04
N LEU A 502 39.92 16.73 16.30
CA LEU A 502 38.78 17.57 16.68
C LEU A 502 39.03 19.04 16.37
N ARG A 503 40.23 19.58 16.68
CA ARG A 503 40.62 20.96 16.32
C ARG A 503 40.57 21.20 14.81
N LEU A 504 41.17 20.31 14.02
CA LEU A 504 41.19 20.41 12.55
C LEU A 504 39.77 20.36 11.95
N ASN A 505 38.89 19.54 12.49
CA ASN A 505 37.48 19.51 12.07
C ASN A 505 36.71 20.79 12.46
N LEU A 506 36.95 21.33 13.66
CA LEU A 506 36.32 22.58 14.12
C LEU A 506 36.79 23.78 13.27
N GLN A 507 38.09 23.85 12.96
CA GLN A 507 38.65 24.86 12.05
C GLN A 507 38.08 24.73 10.62
N ARG A 508 37.94 23.49 10.11
CA ARG A 508 37.29 23.21 8.81
C ARG A 508 35.81 23.61 8.81
N MET A 509 35.09 23.47 9.92
CA MET A 509 33.71 23.97 10.06
C MET A 509 33.67 25.51 10.04
N GLN A 510 34.57 26.18 10.78
CA GLN A 510 34.66 27.65 10.80
C GLN A 510 34.92 28.23 9.40
N SER A 511 35.86 27.66 8.62
CA SER A 511 36.11 28.08 7.24
C SER A 511 34.85 27.99 6.36
N ARG A 512 34.10 26.88 6.45
CA ARG A 512 32.85 26.69 5.69
C ARG A 512 31.74 27.66 6.11
N VAL A 513 31.68 28.08 7.38
CA VAL A 513 30.75 29.13 7.83
C VAL A 513 31.10 30.47 7.18
N VAL A 514 32.39 30.85 7.13
CA VAL A 514 32.86 32.08 6.49
C VAL A 514 32.58 32.08 4.97
N GLU A 515 32.74 30.95 4.30
CA GLU A 515 32.37 30.78 2.89
C GLU A 515 30.85 30.95 2.66
N LEU A 516 30.02 30.33 3.50
CA LEU A 516 28.55 30.44 3.42
C LEU A 516 28.07 31.86 3.73
N GLU A 517 28.67 32.55 4.70
CA GLU A 517 28.39 33.97 4.94
C GLU A 517 28.73 34.85 3.73
N ARG A 518 29.84 34.56 3.03
CA ARG A 518 30.25 35.27 1.82
C ARG A 518 29.24 35.08 0.70
N ALA A 519 28.81 33.83 0.47
CA ALA A 519 27.78 33.49 -0.51
C ALA A 519 26.43 34.17 -0.19
N CYS A 520 26.01 34.18 1.08
CA CYS A 520 24.80 34.88 1.52
C CYS A 520 24.88 36.40 1.34
N LYS A 521 26.04 37.03 1.61
CA LYS A 521 26.28 38.47 1.36
C LYS A 521 26.22 38.79 -0.14
N GLU A 522 26.81 37.94 -0.99
CA GLU A 522 26.76 38.09 -2.45
C GLU A 522 25.34 37.91 -3.01
N MET A 523 24.62 36.85 -2.62
CA MET A 523 23.24 36.60 -3.01
C MET A 523 22.31 37.77 -2.60
N LYS A 524 22.48 38.32 -1.40
CA LYS A 524 21.77 39.52 -0.95
C LYS A 524 22.08 40.73 -1.85
N GLY A 525 23.34 40.91 -2.25
CA GLY A 525 23.77 41.94 -3.20
C GLY A 525 23.26 41.74 -4.64
N GLN A 526 22.98 40.51 -5.05
CA GLN A 526 22.31 40.21 -6.32
C GLN A 526 20.79 40.51 -6.24
N MET A 527 20.13 40.08 -5.15
CA MET A 527 18.72 40.42 -4.88
C MET A 527 18.47 41.93 -4.85
N SER A 528 19.35 42.71 -4.20
CA SER A 528 19.24 44.19 -4.18
C SER A 528 19.40 44.83 -5.57
N ARG A 529 20.15 44.21 -6.49
CA ARG A 529 20.26 44.65 -7.89
C ARG A 529 19.01 44.29 -8.69
N MET A 530 18.49 43.07 -8.52
CA MET A 530 17.22 42.63 -9.13
C MET A 530 16.02 43.47 -8.68
N ALA A 531 15.99 43.92 -7.41
CA ALA A 531 14.93 44.79 -6.89
C ALA A 531 14.91 46.16 -7.59
N LYS A 532 16.08 46.78 -7.82
CA LYS A 532 16.17 48.06 -8.54
C LYS A 532 15.84 47.96 -10.04
N GLY A 533 16.05 46.79 -10.65
CA GLY A 533 15.74 46.56 -12.07
C GLY A 533 14.26 46.57 -12.45
N LYS A 534 13.32 46.53 -11.49
CA LYS A 534 11.87 46.41 -11.76
C LYS A 534 11.11 47.74 -11.91
N SER A 535 11.79 48.89 -11.87
CA SER A 535 11.13 50.20 -11.91
C SER A 535 10.72 50.71 -13.32
N LEU A 536 11.01 49.97 -14.39
CA LEU A 536 10.83 50.42 -15.78
C LEU A 536 10.15 49.37 -16.67
N SER A 537 8.84 49.13 -16.49
CA SER A 537 7.96 48.44 -17.47
C SER A 537 6.51 48.27 -16.98
N LEU A 538 5.79 49.37 -16.74
CA LEU A 538 4.33 49.33 -16.57
C LEU A 538 3.67 50.52 -17.27
N SER A 539 3.03 50.27 -18.41
CA SER A 539 2.04 51.17 -19.04
C SER A 539 1.10 50.35 -19.94
N PHE A 540 -0.16 50.80 -20.04
CA PHE A 540 -1.28 50.20 -20.79
C PHE A 540 -1.82 48.84 -20.34
N GLY A 541 -3.15 48.66 -20.46
CA GLY A 541 -3.84 47.39 -20.21
C GLY A 541 -5.02 47.43 -19.21
N SER A 542 -5.86 48.47 -19.22
CA SER A 542 -7.10 48.46 -18.41
C SER A 542 -8.19 47.61 -19.09
N GLY A 543 -8.90 46.78 -18.33
CA GLY A 543 -10.01 45.96 -18.80
C GLY A 543 -10.70 45.25 -17.64
N ALA A 544 -11.89 45.72 -17.27
CA ALA A 544 -12.62 45.22 -16.11
C ALA A 544 -13.65 44.14 -16.48
N ALA A 545 -13.71 43.07 -15.70
CA ALA A 545 -14.84 42.14 -15.65
C ALA A 545 -15.00 41.62 -14.21
N SER A 546 -16.22 41.66 -13.70
CA SER A 546 -16.59 41.11 -12.39
C SER A 546 -17.32 39.79 -12.57
N CYS A 547 -17.07 38.79 -11.72
CA CYS A 547 -18.13 38.20 -10.88
C CYS A 547 -17.64 37.05 -9.97
N HIS A 548 -18.17 37.06 -8.75
CA HIS A 548 -18.35 35.99 -7.76
C HIS A 548 -17.20 35.03 -7.38
N GLN A 549 -16.98 35.00 -6.05
CA GLN A 549 -16.16 34.03 -5.33
C GLN A 549 -17.04 32.88 -4.81
N THR A 550 -16.50 31.66 -4.77
CA THR A 550 -16.79 30.70 -3.70
C THR A 550 -15.45 30.21 -3.13
N GLY A 551 -15.35 30.14 -1.79
CA GLY A 551 -14.06 30.01 -1.10
C GLY A 551 -13.65 28.55 -0.84
N GLY A 552 -12.38 28.24 -1.09
CA GLY A 552 -11.77 26.95 -0.78
C GLY A 552 -10.27 27.08 -0.54
N ARG A 553 -9.85 27.93 0.41
CA ARG A 553 -8.42 28.13 0.72
C ARG A 553 -7.89 26.97 1.57
N GLY A 554 -7.09 26.09 0.97
CA GLY A 554 -6.22 25.19 1.71
C GLY A 554 -5.23 26.00 2.57
N LEU A 555 -5.02 25.56 3.82
CA LEU A 555 -4.07 26.19 4.73
C LEU A 555 -2.62 25.96 4.27
N PRO A 556 -1.70 26.93 4.50
CA PRO A 556 -0.28 26.71 4.26
C PRO A 556 0.27 25.70 5.27
N ARG A 557 1.02 24.71 4.78
CA ARG A 557 1.81 23.83 5.65
C ARG A 557 2.91 24.65 6.32
N LEU A 558 2.99 24.57 7.65
CA LEU A 558 4.14 25.04 8.41
C LEU A 558 5.25 23.97 8.35
N CYS A 559 6.50 24.41 8.34
CA CYS A 559 7.70 23.56 8.28
C CYS A 559 8.33 23.39 9.66
#